data_AF-A0A8J8NPV9-F1
#
_entry.id   AF-A0A8J8NPV9-F1
#
_cell.length_a   1.000
_cell.length_b   1.000
_cell.length_c   1.000
_cell.angle_alpha   90.00
_cell.angle_beta   90.00
_cell.angle_gamma   90.00
#
_symmetry.space_group_name_H-M   'P 1'
#
loop_
_entity.id
_entity.type
_entity.pdbx_description
1 polymer ?
#
loop_
_entity_poly.entity_id
_entity_poly.type
_entity_poly.pdbx_seq_one_letter_code
_entity_poly.pdbx_strand_id
1 'polypeptide(L)'
;MMRGGGGANNVYSLPENLFSRAMCAITCEQETHKFLLATNAIKRENEVHLINYSEDSNRIDQEQVYSIEGQGVWSISSSPYDKGVFVCGIAGHAESGSEQNYVGIFHMDEESEQPASKEFDKKPLKPTLELVGEHSSHVHSIVWEDSEHNEGFTPKELISADSDKVVIWDLKAGKSKAKVDASLLSKQEFSECTVVKRDPHHSNLLCIGVNNGFYQVDLRDKAGLQASLRQDVAHSDLIMDLDYNPNKLNTIATCGQDSALRFWDLRKADRCQLEFEENSHWINKVKYNKFHDQLLLTGCSSTFISLYRASSVSQMPLSHVPLADLNSSSTFIMTTMTIQDGMGLETERILTTNRGGDHNQASTDDAQDKVIQRYELEDSVQIVEWSAADPWIFAGVSYNGTFFLNHVPSKEKYKILL
;
A
#
# COMPACT_ATOMS: atom_id res chain seq x y z
N MET A 1 -20.87 23.51 10.93
CA MET A 1 -21.86 22.49 11.36
C MET A 1 -22.89 22.32 10.26
N MET A 2 -22.60 21.44 9.31
CA MET A 2 -23.57 20.86 8.37
C MET A 2 -23.18 19.38 8.27
N ARG A 3 -23.92 18.54 9.00
CA ARG A 3 -23.90 17.09 8.80
C ARG A 3 -24.66 16.83 7.50
N GLY A 4 -23.93 16.55 6.42
CA GLY A 4 -24.50 15.94 5.23
C GLY A 4 -24.64 14.45 5.49
N GLY A 5 -25.88 14.00 5.72
CA GLY A 5 -26.19 12.57 5.89
C GLY A 5 -26.23 11.86 4.54
N GLY A 6 -25.64 10.66 4.51
CA GLY A 6 -25.78 9.67 3.44
C GLY A 6 -24.73 8.57 3.59
N GLY A 7 -25.16 7.34 3.89
CA GLY A 7 -24.33 6.13 3.78
C GLY A 7 -24.51 5.17 4.94
N ALA A 8 -25.29 4.11 4.74
CA ALA A 8 -25.32 2.94 5.62
C ALA A 8 -23.91 2.31 5.69
N ASN A 9 -23.54 1.84 6.88
CA ASN A 9 -22.21 1.45 7.38
C ASN A 9 -21.22 0.80 6.38
N ASN A 10 -20.30 1.62 5.84
CA ASN A 10 -19.03 1.14 5.26
C ASN A 10 -17.96 0.89 6.34
N VAL A 11 -18.41 0.46 7.52
CA VAL A 11 -17.54 0.22 8.68
C VAL A 11 -17.84 -1.16 9.22
N TYR A 12 -16.78 -1.92 9.47
CA TYR A 12 -16.81 -3.20 10.16
C TYR A 12 -15.89 -3.08 11.38
N SER A 13 -16.34 -3.51 12.55
CA SER A 13 -15.52 -3.47 13.76
C SER A 13 -15.25 -4.89 14.22
N LEU A 14 -13.99 -5.17 14.56
CA LEU A 14 -13.63 -6.41 15.23
C LEU A 14 -14.39 -6.56 16.56
N PRO A 15 -14.59 -7.81 17.04
CA PRO A 15 -15.18 -8.06 18.35
C PRO A 15 -14.47 -7.31 19.48
N GLU A 16 -15.20 -7.01 20.56
CA GLU A 16 -14.71 -6.14 21.64
C GLU A 16 -13.36 -6.60 22.24
N ASN A 17 -12.44 -5.64 22.35
CA ASN A 17 -11.07 -5.81 22.85
C ASN A 17 -10.16 -6.70 21.96
N LEU A 18 -10.47 -6.84 20.68
CA LEU A 18 -9.51 -7.28 19.68
C LEU A 18 -8.95 -6.05 18.95
N PHE A 19 -7.63 -5.97 18.91
CA PHE A 19 -6.91 -4.91 18.20
C PHE A 19 -6.42 -5.45 16.86
N SER A 20 -6.26 -4.58 15.87
CA SER A 20 -5.67 -4.95 14.59
C SER A 20 -4.47 -4.11 14.25
N ARG A 21 -3.48 -4.75 13.63
CA ARG A 21 -2.26 -4.11 13.13
C ARG A 21 -1.91 -4.50 11.70
N ALA A 22 -2.59 -5.49 11.16
CA ALA A 22 -2.24 -6.11 9.89
C ALA A 22 -3.52 -6.34 9.08
N MET A 23 -3.50 -5.84 7.84
CA MET A 23 -4.58 -5.99 6.87
C MET A 23 -3.98 -6.12 5.48
N CYS A 24 -4.61 -6.90 4.61
CA CYS A 24 -4.30 -6.90 3.18
C CYS A 24 -5.54 -7.19 2.33
N ALA A 25 -5.59 -6.63 1.12
CA ALA A 25 -6.54 -7.07 0.10
C ALA A 25 -6.12 -8.44 -0.45
N ILE A 26 -7.06 -9.27 -0.89
CA ILE A 26 -6.75 -10.51 -1.61
C ILE A 26 -6.39 -10.15 -3.05
N THR A 27 -5.09 -10.13 -3.35
CA THR A 27 -4.58 -9.54 -4.60
C THR A 27 -4.92 -10.34 -5.85
N CYS A 28 -5.09 -11.65 -5.73
CA CYS A 28 -5.52 -12.53 -6.80
C CYS A 28 -7.03 -12.46 -7.10
N GLU A 29 -7.83 -11.86 -6.21
CA GLU A 29 -9.29 -11.74 -6.36
C GLU A 29 -9.64 -10.39 -7.00
N GLN A 30 -10.02 -10.43 -8.28
CA GLN A 30 -10.33 -9.23 -9.07
C GLN A 30 -11.83 -9.01 -9.28
N GLU A 31 -12.68 -9.96 -8.91
CA GLU A 31 -14.14 -9.85 -9.11
C GLU A 31 -14.85 -9.33 -7.85
N THR A 32 -14.28 -9.55 -6.67
CA THR A 32 -14.90 -9.21 -5.38
C THR A 32 -13.95 -8.46 -4.46
N HIS A 33 -14.49 -7.58 -3.60
CA HIS A 33 -13.69 -6.75 -2.72
C HIS A 33 -13.39 -7.47 -1.40
N LYS A 34 -12.44 -8.41 -1.44
CA LYS A 34 -12.07 -9.20 -0.27
C LYS A 34 -10.82 -8.66 0.43
N PHE A 35 -10.89 -8.61 1.76
CA PHE A 35 -9.79 -8.21 2.62
C PHE A 35 -9.60 -9.22 3.75
N LEU A 36 -8.36 -9.43 4.16
CA LEU A 36 -7.99 -10.15 5.36
C LEU A 36 -7.61 -9.16 6.44
N LEU A 37 -8.20 -9.31 7.61
CA LEU A 37 -7.93 -8.49 8.78
C LEU A 37 -7.42 -9.38 9.91
N ALA A 38 -6.19 -9.16 10.34
CA ALA A 38 -5.58 -9.96 11.39
C ALA A 38 -5.55 -9.22 12.73
N THR A 39 -5.81 -9.96 13.81
CA THR A 39 -5.73 -9.40 15.17
C THR A 39 -4.30 -9.43 15.70
N ASN A 40 -4.03 -8.52 16.63
CA ASN A 40 -2.79 -8.48 17.40
C ASN A 40 -3.14 -8.45 18.89
N ALA A 41 -3.41 -9.62 19.46
CA ALA A 41 -3.72 -9.81 20.86
C ALA A 41 -2.64 -10.68 21.53
N ILE A 42 -2.04 -10.16 22.60
CA ILE A 42 -0.97 -10.86 23.35
C ILE A 42 -1.55 -11.94 24.27
N LYS A 43 -2.73 -11.70 24.85
CA LYS A 43 -3.33 -12.53 25.92
C LYS A 43 -4.54 -13.35 25.46
N ARG A 44 -4.92 -13.24 24.20
CA ARG A 44 -6.09 -13.92 23.61
C ARG A 44 -5.66 -14.66 22.36
N GLU A 45 -6.48 -15.61 21.94
CA GLU A 45 -6.32 -16.22 20.64
C GLU A 45 -6.41 -15.15 19.55
N ASN A 46 -5.55 -15.28 18.55
CA ASN A 46 -5.53 -14.37 17.42
C ASN A 46 -6.42 -14.91 16.30
N GLU A 47 -7.02 -13.99 15.56
CA GLU A 47 -8.02 -14.28 14.56
C GLU A 47 -7.65 -13.56 13.25
N VAL A 48 -7.96 -14.19 12.13
CA VAL A 48 -7.93 -13.56 10.81
C VAL A 48 -9.35 -13.57 10.25
N HIS A 49 -9.89 -12.39 10.03
CA HIS A 49 -11.23 -12.18 9.52
C HIS A 49 -11.16 -11.97 8.01
N LEU A 50 -11.85 -12.84 7.26
CA LEU A 50 -12.10 -12.66 5.85
C LEU A 50 -13.39 -11.84 5.70
N ILE A 51 -13.23 -10.61 5.20
CA ILE A 51 -14.35 -9.70 4.95
C ILE A 51 -14.50 -9.44 3.46
N ASN A 52 -15.74 -9.31 3.01
CA ASN A 52 -16.10 -9.01 1.64
C ASN A 52 -17.02 -7.79 1.61
N TYR A 53 -16.73 -6.84 0.75
CA TYR A 53 -17.61 -5.71 0.50
C TYR A 53 -18.43 -5.97 -0.78
N SER A 54 -19.75 -5.93 -0.64
CA SER A 54 -20.70 -6.03 -1.75
C SER A 54 -21.12 -4.62 -2.18
N GLU A 55 -20.75 -4.22 -3.40
CA GLU A 55 -21.17 -2.95 -3.98
C GLU A 55 -22.69 -2.85 -4.13
N ASP A 56 -23.33 -3.92 -4.61
CA ASP A 56 -24.79 -3.97 -4.86
C ASP A 56 -25.62 -3.66 -3.60
N SER A 57 -25.17 -4.16 -2.45
CA SER A 57 -25.85 -3.99 -1.17
C SER A 57 -25.24 -2.88 -0.31
N ASN A 58 -24.12 -2.29 -0.75
CA ASN A 58 -23.28 -1.37 0.01
C ASN A 58 -23.09 -1.84 1.47
N ARG A 59 -22.67 -3.09 1.64
CA ARG A 59 -22.51 -3.74 2.94
C ARG A 59 -21.19 -4.51 2.99
N ILE A 60 -20.58 -4.51 4.17
CA ILE A 60 -19.42 -5.35 4.48
C ILE A 60 -19.95 -6.59 5.19
N ASP A 61 -19.65 -7.76 4.63
CA ASP A 61 -19.99 -9.07 5.16
C ASP A 61 -18.74 -9.77 5.69
N GLN A 62 -18.83 -10.33 6.88
CA GLN A 62 -17.81 -11.25 7.41
C GLN A 62 -18.08 -12.64 6.83
N GLU A 63 -17.23 -13.09 5.90
CA GLU A 63 -17.39 -14.40 5.25
C GLU A 63 -16.88 -15.54 6.14
N GLN A 64 -15.70 -15.37 6.76
CA GLN A 64 -15.08 -16.41 7.58
C GLN A 64 -14.17 -15.79 8.65
N VAL A 65 -14.02 -16.48 9.78
CA VAL A 65 -13.01 -16.17 10.80
C VAL A 65 -12.12 -17.39 11.00
N TYR A 66 -10.82 -17.19 10.93
CA TYR A 66 -9.81 -18.21 11.16
C TYR A 66 -9.12 -17.96 12.50
N SER A 67 -9.10 -18.95 13.40
CA SER A 67 -8.32 -18.87 14.64
C SER A 67 -6.89 -19.32 14.37
N ILE A 68 -5.91 -18.51 14.77
CA ILE A 68 -4.47 -18.72 14.55
C ILE A 68 -3.75 -18.74 15.91
N GLU A 69 -2.87 -19.73 16.09
CA GLU A 69 -2.03 -19.86 17.27
C GLU A 69 -0.87 -18.84 17.24
N GLY A 70 -0.60 -18.16 18.37
CA GLY A 70 0.48 -17.18 18.50
C GLY A 70 0.11 -15.98 19.38
N GLN A 71 1.09 -15.12 19.66
CA GLN A 71 0.99 -13.91 20.47
C GLN A 71 0.63 -12.63 19.70
N GLY A 72 0.32 -12.77 18.41
CA GLY A 72 -0.15 -11.67 17.58
C GLY A 72 0.33 -11.77 16.15
N VAL A 73 -0.52 -11.37 15.22
CA VAL A 73 -0.14 -11.19 13.81
C VAL A 73 0.39 -9.77 13.63
N TRP A 74 1.62 -9.64 13.15
CA TRP A 74 2.32 -8.36 12.98
C TRP A 74 2.27 -7.85 11.55
N SER A 75 2.23 -8.76 10.60
CA SER A 75 2.09 -8.46 9.18
C SER A 75 1.31 -9.58 8.50
N ILE A 76 0.58 -9.23 7.45
CA ILE A 76 -0.17 -10.18 6.62
C ILE A 76 -0.01 -9.79 5.15
N SER A 77 0.09 -10.79 4.28
CA SER A 77 0.18 -10.58 2.83
C SER A 77 -0.52 -11.73 2.09
N SER A 78 -1.42 -11.39 1.17
CA SER A 78 -2.09 -12.36 0.31
C SER A 78 -1.18 -12.80 -0.84
N SER A 79 -1.28 -14.06 -1.26
CA SER A 79 -0.55 -14.55 -2.42
C SER A 79 -1.04 -13.85 -3.69
N PRO A 80 -0.13 -13.38 -4.55
CA PRO A 80 -0.50 -12.80 -5.83
C PRO A 80 -0.98 -13.83 -6.84
N TYR A 81 -0.82 -15.14 -6.59
CA TYR A 81 -1.13 -16.21 -7.55
C TYR A 81 -2.27 -17.15 -7.11
N ASP A 82 -2.60 -17.14 -5.82
CA ASP A 82 -3.62 -18.03 -5.27
C ASP A 82 -4.46 -17.28 -4.22
N LYS A 83 -5.76 -17.12 -4.51
CA LYS A 83 -6.69 -16.42 -3.63
C LYS A 83 -6.92 -17.10 -2.28
N GLY A 84 -6.66 -18.40 -2.19
CA GLY A 84 -6.78 -19.18 -0.96
C GLY A 84 -5.54 -19.14 -0.08
N VAL A 85 -4.44 -18.52 -0.52
CA VAL A 85 -3.16 -18.53 0.19
C VAL A 85 -2.79 -17.15 0.71
N PHE A 86 -2.36 -17.11 1.98
CA PHE A 86 -1.81 -15.91 2.59
C PHE A 86 -0.67 -16.26 3.55
N VAL A 87 0.11 -15.25 3.90
CA VAL A 87 1.24 -15.37 4.81
C VAL A 87 1.09 -14.38 5.94
N CYS A 88 1.41 -14.82 7.15
CA CYS A 88 1.45 -13.99 8.35
C CYS A 88 2.84 -13.99 8.99
N GLY A 89 3.26 -12.82 9.46
CA GLY A 89 4.36 -12.68 10.41
C GLY A 89 3.80 -12.79 11.82
N ILE A 90 4.20 -13.82 12.56
CA ILE A 90 3.59 -14.18 13.85
C ILE A 90 4.66 -14.12 14.95
N ALA A 91 4.30 -13.48 16.06
CA ALA A 91 5.07 -13.58 17.29
C ALA A 91 4.65 -14.85 18.03
N GLY A 92 5.58 -15.73 18.38
CA GLY A 92 5.31 -16.97 19.08
C GLY A 92 6.30 -17.26 20.21
N HIS A 93 6.13 -18.41 20.84
CA HIS A 93 7.09 -18.97 21.78
C HIS A 93 7.63 -20.30 21.26
N ALA A 94 8.94 -20.46 21.31
CA ALA A 94 9.56 -21.76 21.13
C ALA A 94 9.19 -22.70 22.29
N GLU A 95 9.33 -24.01 22.09
CA GLU A 95 9.18 -25.02 23.16
C GLU A 95 10.13 -24.76 24.35
N SER A 96 11.25 -24.08 24.11
CA SER A 96 12.22 -23.63 25.12
C SER A 96 11.73 -22.44 25.96
N GLY A 97 10.57 -21.86 25.67
CA GLY A 97 10.02 -20.67 26.33
C GLY A 97 10.63 -19.34 25.88
N SER A 98 11.56 -19.34 24.92
CA SER A 98 12.08 -18.12 24.30
C SER A 98 11.09 -17.58 23.27
N GLU A 99 11.02 -16.25 23.12
CA GLU A 99 10.28 -15.63 22.00
C GLU A 99 10.85 -16.12 20.67
N GLN A 100 9.96 -16.56 19.79
CA GLN A 100 10.30 -17.03 18.45
C GLN A 100 9.35 -16.37 17.46
N ASN A 101 9.88 -15.42 16.71
CA ASN A 101 9.17 -14.80 15.61
C ASN A 101 9.35 -15.67 14.36
N TYR A 102 8.27 -15.93 13.65
CA TYR A 102 8.28 -16.77 12.46
C TYR A 102 7.30 -16.28 11.41
N VAL A 103 7.45 -16.80 10.20
CA VAL A 103 6.56 -16.52 9.07
C VAL A 103 5.77 -17.80 8.75
N GLY A 104 4.45 -17.73 8.90
CA GLY A 104 3.55 -18.86 8.64
C GLY A 104 2.80 -18.69 7.33
N ILE A 105 2.76 -19.74 6.51
CA ILE A 105 1.97 -19.80 5.26
C ILE A 105 0.68 -20.55 5.53
N PHE A 106 -0.45 -19.99 5.14
CA PHE A 106 -1.78 -20.49 5.45
C PHE A 106 -2.61 -20.70 4.19
N HIS A 107 -3.39 -21.78 4.17
CA HIS A 107 -4.33 -22.12 3.09
C HIS A 107 -5.77 -22.10 3.61
N MET A 108 -6.61 -21.22 3.09
CA MET A 108 -8.02 -21.03 3.53
C MET A 108 -8.88 -22.29 3.33
N ASP A 109 -8.57 -23.08 2.31
CA ASP A 109 -9.36 -24.23 1.85
C ASP A 109 -9.08 -25.54 2.61
N GLU A 110 -8.13 -25.58 3.54
CA GLU A 110 -7.88 -26.79 4.34
C GLU A 110 -9.10 -27.08 5.25
N GLU A 111 -9.92 -28.06 4.90
CA GLU A 111 -11.04 -28.52 5.72
C GLU A 111 -10.51 -29.07 7.05
N SER A 112 -10.82 -28.40 8.16
CA SER A 112 -10.60 -28.98 9.48
C SER A 112 -11.60 -30.13 9.68
N GLU A 113 -11.14 -31.36 9.89
CA GLU A 113 -11.96 -32.57 10.11
C GLU A 113 -12.87 -32.52 11.37
N GLN A 114 -12.97 -31.38 12.06
CA GLN A 114 -13.80 -31.24 13.25
C GLN A 114 -15.24 -30.84 12.91
N PRO A 115 -16.26 -31.51 13.48
CA PRO A 115 -17.65 -31.19 13.21
C PRO A 115 -18.00 -29.80 13.77
N ALA A 116 -18.46 -28.93 12.86
CA ALA A 116 -18.99 -27.59 13.16
C ALA A 116 -20.00 -27.62 14.31
N SER A 117 -19.73 -26.88 15.38
CA SER A 117 -20.62 -26.74 16.52
C SER A 117 -21.33 -25.40 16.40
N LYS A 118 -22.65 -25.45 16.26
CA LYS A 118 -23.53 -24.28 16.04
C LYS A 118 -23.31 -23.14 17.04
N GLU A 119 -22.44 -22.19 16.68
CA GLU A 119 -22.45 -20.75 17.03
C GLU A 119 -21.24 -20.10 16.32
N PHE A 120 -21.46 -19.41 15.18
CA PHE A 120 -20.43 -18.60 14.47
C PHE A 120 -19.02 -19.24 14.44
N ASP A 121 -18.92 -20.42 13.80
CA ASP A 121 -17.76 -21.32 13.81
C ASP A 121 -16.44 -20.64 13.35
N LYS A 122 -15.62 -20.22 14.32
CA LYS A 122 -14.20 -19.91 14.08
C LYS A 122 -13.51 -21.18 13.59
N LYS A 123 -12.92 -21.13 12.40
CA LYS A 123 -12.21 -22.27 11.81
C LYS A 123 -10.75 -22.26 12.31
N PRO A 124 -10.28 -23.27 13.07
CA PRO A 124 -8.88 -23.32 13.45
C PRO A 124 -8.03 -23.48 12.18
N LEU A 125 -7.00 -22.65 12.03
CA LEU A 125 -6.12 -22.68 10.88
C LEU A 125 -4.67 -22.77 11.32
N LYS A 126 -3.97 -23.79 10.82
CA LYS A 126 -2.56 -24.02 11.10
C LYS A 126 -1.73 -23.64 9.88
N PRO A 127 -0.49 -23.20 10.09
CA PRO A 127 0.41 -22.92 8.97
C PRO A 127 0.77 -24.23 8.27
N THR A 128 0.59 -24.29 6.95
CA THR A 128 1.03 -25.40 6.10
C THR A 128 2.56 -25.44 6.01
N LEU A 129 3.22 -24.27 6.13
CA LEU A 129 4.67 -24.14 6.22
C LEU A 129 5.05 -23.06 7.24
N GLU A 130 5.96 -23.38 8.14
CA GLU A 130 6.55 -22.46 9.11
C GLU A 130 8.01 -22.16 8.77
N LEU A 131 8.31 -20.89 8.56
CA LEU A 131 9.65 -20.38 8.29
C LEU A 131 10.21 -19.78 9.59
N VAL A 132 11.01 -20.57 10.29
CA VAL A 132 11.45 -20.32 11.67
C VAL A 132 12.96 -20.12 11.79
N GLY A 133 13.39 -19.48 12.89
CA GLY A 133 14.78 -19.51 13.36
C GLY A 133 15.68 -18.40 12.81
N GLU A 134 15.14 -17.51 11.97
CA GLU A 134 15.91 -16.42 11.39
C GLU A 134 15.58 -15.06 12.01
N HIS A 135 14.33 -14.82 12.41
CA HIS A 135 13.92 -13.51 12.90
C HIS A 135 14.13 -13.36 14.40
N SER A 136 14.81 -12.27 14.78
CA SER A 136 15.06 -11.90 16.19
C SER A 136 14.01 -10.93 16.74
N SER A 137 13.38 -10.15 15.86
CA SER A 137 12.33 -9.19 16.19
C SER A 137 11.04 -9.54 15.43
N HIS A 138 9.99 -8.76 15.67
CA HIS A 138 8.70 -8.91 15.01
C HIS A 138 8.83 -8.70 13.50
N VAL A 139 8.12 -9.52 12.73
CA VAL A 139 8.13 -9.42 11.26
C VAL A 139 7.17 -8.32 10.81
N HIS A 140 7.72 -7.20 10.36
CA HIS A 140 6.95 -5.99 10.03
C HIS A 140 6.59 -5.86 8.54
N SER A 141 7.33 -6.50 7.64
CA SER A 141 7.03 -6.50 6.20
C SER A 141 7.24 -7.88 5.58
N ILE A 142 6.33 -8.24 4.68
CA ILE A 142 6.33 -9.50 3.93
C ILE A 142 6.02 -9.18 2.46
N VAL A 143 6.82 -9.71 1.55
CA VAL A 143 6.74 -9.44 0.12
C VAL A 143 6.92 -10.74 -0.67
N TRP A 144 5.96 -11.03 -1.53
CA TRP A 144 6.01 -12.17 -2.43
C TRP A 144 6.98 -11.97 -3.59
N GLU A 145 7.43 -13.06 -4.19
CA GLU A 145 7.87 -13.03 -5.58
C GLU A 145 6.69 -12.69 -6.47
N ASP A 146 6.82 -11.56 -7.18
CA ASP A 146 5.89 -11.17 -8.23
C ASP A 146 6.69 -11.16 -9.53
N SER A 147 6.65 -12.29 -10.24
CA SER A 147 6.90 -12.34 -11.67
C SER A 147 5.58 -12.22 -12.41
N GLU A 148 5.57 -11.46 -13.52
CA GLU A 148 4.44 -11.26 -14.43
C GLU A 148 3.42 -12.41 -14.36
N HIS A 149 2.20 -12.06 -13.93
CA HIS A 149 1.13 -12.99 -13.59
C HIS A 149 0.87 -13.97 -14.74
N ASN A 150 1.42 -15.19 -14.61
CA ASN A 150 1.22 -16.28 -15.55
C ASN A 150 0.49 -17.40 -14.82
N GLU A 151 -0.63 -17.86 -15.39
CA GLU A 151 -1.43 -18.95 -14.82
C GLU A 151 -0.54 -20.18 -14.53
N GLY A 152 -0.64 -20.71 -13.30
CA GLY A 152 0.13 -21.87 -12.86
C GLY A 152 1.55 -21.56 -12.34
N PHE A 153 1.94 -20.30 -12.22
CA PHE A 153 3.18 -19.94 -11.55
C PHE A 153 3.03 -20.14 -10.03
N THR A 154 3.98 -20.86 -9.43
CA THR A 154 4.09 -20.99 -7.98
C THR A 154 5.20 -20.07 -7.51
N PRO A 155 4.94 -19.22 -6.49
CA PRO A 155 5.99 -18.36 -5.95
C PRO A 155 7.11 -19.27 -5.41
N LYS A 156 8.34 -18.98 -5.81
CA LYS A 156 9.52 -19.74 -5.37
C LYS A 156 10.14 -19.05 -4.17
N GLU A 157 10.02 -17.74 -4.10
CA GLU A 157 10.62 -16.93 -3.06
C GLU A 157 9.60 -16.10 -2.28
N LEU A 158 9.90 -15.93 -1.01
CA LEU A 158 9.21 -15.02 -0.11
C LEU A 158 10.25 -14.19 0.62
N ILE A 159 9.99 -12.91 0.79
CA ILE A 159 10.86 -12.00 1.53
C ILE A 159 10.13 -11.56 2.78
N SER A 160 10.83 -11.59 3.91
CA SER A 160 10.34 -11.03 5.16
C SER A 160 11.40 -10.15 5.81
N ALA A 161 10.97 -9.12 6.51
CA ALA A 161 11.85 -8.21 7.24
C ALA A 161 11.44 -8.11 8.70
N ASP A 162 12.43 -8.22 9.58
CA ASP A 162 12.34 -7.77 10.97
C ASP A 162 13.15 -6.46 11.14
N SER A 163 13.29 -6.01 12.39
CA SER A 163 14.05 -4.80 12.72
C SER A 163 15.54 -4.86 12.39
N ASP A 164 16.15 -6.05 12.31
CA ASP A 164 17.60 -6.23 12.20
C ASP A 164 18.04 -6.69 10.81
N LYS A 165 17.20 -7.49 10.14
CA LYS A 165 17.56 -8.22 8.92
C LYS A 165 16.37 -8.43 7.99
N VAL A 166 16.69 -8.55 6.71
CA VAL A 166 15.78 -9.00 5.65
C VAL A 166 16.17 -10.41 5.26
N VAL A 167 15.22 -11.34 5.28
CA VAL A 167 15.44 -12.75 4.96
C VAL A 167 14.70 -13.08 3.67
N ILE A 168 15.41 -13.73 2.76
CA ILE A 168 14.86 -14.27 1.51
C ILE A 168 14.73 -15.78 1.70
N TRP A 169 13.52 -16.29 1.58
CA TRP A 169 13.17 -17.69 1.77
C TRP A 169 12.96 -18.39 0.44
N ASP A 170 13.42 -19.63 0.34
CA ASP A 170 13.03 -20.55 -0.72
C ASP A 170 11.83 -21.36 -0.22
N LEU A 171 10.67 -21.15 -0.83
CA LEU A 171 9.40 -21.78 -0.45
C LEU A 171 9.39 -23.28 -0.75
N LYS A 172 10.16 -23.75 -1.73
CA LYS A 172 10.27 -25.18 -2.05
C LYS A 172 11.15 -25.91 -1.06
N ALA A 173 12.22 -25.26 -0.61
CA ALA A 173 13.14 -25.83 0.37
C ALA A 173 12.71 -25.61 1.82
N GLY A 174 11.81 -24.65 2.08
CA GLY A 174 11.39 -24.23 3.42
C GLY A 174 12.55 -23.65 4.24
N LYS A 175 13.53 -23.01 3.58
CA LYS A 175 14.78 -22.55 4.22
C LYS A 175 15.16 -21.15 3.74
N SER A 176 15.96 -20.47 4.56
CA SER A 176 16.55 -19.19 4.18
C SER A 176 17.57 -19.39 3.05
N LYS A 177 17.35 -18.68 1.94
CA LYS A 177 18.21 -18.67 0.76
C LYS A 177 19.31 -17.61 0.90
N ALA A 178 18.96 -16.43 1.38
CA ALA A 178 19.87 -15.29 1.56
C ALA A 178 19.36 -14.36 2.65
N LYS A 179 20.25 -13.51 3.17
CA LYS A 179 19.97 -12.57 4.26
C LYS A 179 20.69 -11.25 3.98
N VAL A 180 20.05 -10.14 4.34
CA VAL A 180 20.62 -8.80 4.31
C VAL A 180 20.51 -8.21 5.70
N ASP A 181 21.63 -7.97 6.36
CA ASP A 181 21.65 -7.32 7.67
C ASP A 181 21.52 -5.79 7.50
N ALA A 182 20.56 -5.18 8.20
CA ALA A 182 20.30 -3.75 8.12
C ALA A 182 21.50 -2.89 8.57
N SER A 183 22.31 -3.44 9.48
CA SER A 183 23.55 -2.82 9.99
C SER A 183 24.64 -2.70 8.93
N LEU A 184 24.58 -3.48 7.85
CA LEU A 184 25.51 -3.38 6.73
C LEU A 184 25.09 -2.27 5.74
N LEU A 185 23.81 -1.88 5.77
CA LEU A 185 23.26 -0.84 4.89
C LEU A 185 23.45 0.56 5.49
N SER A 186 23.13 0.71 6.77
CA SER A 186 23.25 1.98 7.50
C SER A 186 24.64 2.17 8.10
N LYS A 187 25.15 3.40 8.06
CA LYS A 187 26.39 3.77 8.77
C LYS A 187 26.19 4.10 10.25
N GLN A 188 24.95 4.07 10.73
CA GLN A 188 24.61 4.42 12.10
C GLN A 188 24.89 3.23 13.05
N GLU A 189 25.24 3.53 14.31
CA GLU A 189 25.55 2.49 15.31
C GLU A 189 24.37 1.56 15.60
N PHE A 190 23.15 2.10 15.50
CA PHE A 190 21.91 1.36 15.59
C PHE A 190 21.20 1.44 14.24
N SER A 191 20.73 0.29 13.76
CA SER A 191 19.98 0.16 12.50
C SER A 191 18.66 -0.53 12.77
N GLU A 192 17.57 0.12 12.40
CA GLU A 192 16.21 -0.42 12.46
C GLU A 192 15.65 -0.47 11.03
N CYS A 193 15.41 -1.69 10.54
CA CYS A 193 14.71 -1.94 9.30
C CYS A 193 13.19 -1.90 9.54
N THR A 194 12.49 -1.04 8.83
CA THR A 194 11.05 -0.83 9.03
C THR A 194 10.21 -1.41 7.91
N VAL A 195 10.75 -1.48 6.69
CA VAL A 195 10.02 -1.94 5.51
C VAL A 195 10.97 -2.50 4.47
N VAL A 196 10.51 -3.54 3.78
CA VAL A 196 11.09 -4.04 2.53
C VAL A 196 10.02 -4.07 1.46
N LYS A 197 10.38 -3.69 0.23
CA LYS A 197 9.59 -3.88 -1.00
C LYS A 197 10.47 -4.42 -2.11
N ARG A 198 9.88 -5.22 -2.99
CA ARG A 198 10.50 -5.66 -4.24
C ARG A 198 10.08 -4.70 -5.35
N ASP A 199 11.01 -4.39 -6.25
CA ASP A 199 10.71 -3.56 -7.41
C ASP A 199 9.73 -4.30 -8.35
N PRO A 200 8.54 -3.74 -8.64
CA PRO A 200 7.55 -4.38 -9.50
C PRO A 200 8.04 -4.53 -10.95
N HIS A 201 9.05 -3.76 -11.38
CA HIS A 201 9.60 -3.78 -12.73
C HIS A 201 10.85 -4.66 -12.85
N HIS A 202 11.48 -4.99 -11.72
CA HIS A 202 12.74 -5.72 -11.66
C HIS A 202 12.76 -6.72 -10.49
N SER A 203 12.51 -7.99 -10.78
CA SER A 203 12.37 -9.07 -9.78
C SER A 203 13.57 -9.27 -8.83
N ASN A 204 14.77 -8.85 -9.24
CA ASN A 204 16.00 -9.00 -8.45
C ASN A 204 16.33 -7.76 -7.59
N LEU A 205 15.57 -6.68 -7.67
CA LEU A 205 15.86 -5.46 -6.92
C LEU A 205 14.91 -5.34 -5.72
N LEU A 206 15.48 -5.11 -4.55
CA LEU A 206 14.76 -4.82 -3.33
C LEU A 206 15.07 -3.41 -2.85
N CYS A 207 14.08 -2.70 -2.35
CA CYS A 207 14.26 -1.46 -1.60
C CYS A 207 13.92 -1.69 -0.13
N ILE A 208 14.82 -1.25 0.74
CA ILE A 208 14.76 -1.46 2.18
C ILE A 208 14.84 -0.09 2.86
N GLY A 209 13.86 0.22 3.70
CA GLY A 209 13.90 1.37 4.60
C GLY A 209 14.65 1.02 5.88
N VAL A 210 15.72 1.74 6.18
CA VAL A 210 16.52 1.55 7.41
C VAL A 210 16.76 2.91 8.05
N ASN A 211 16.33 3.06 9.31
CA ASN A 211 16.32 4.32 10.04
C ASN A 211 15.62 5.42 9.20
N ASN A 212 16.30 6.53 8.97
CA ASN A 212 15.81 7.68 8.22
C ASN A 212 16.24 7.67 6.74
N GLY A 213 16.77 6.55 6.24
CA GLY A 213 17.24 6.38 4.86
C GLY A 213 16.66 5.14 4.18
N PHE A 214 16.85 5.05 2.87
CA PHE A 214 16.46 3.87 2.10
C PHE A 214 17.60 3.39 1.20
N TYR A 215 17.61 2.09 0.93
CA TYR A 215 18.69 1.41 0.25
C TYR A 215 18.12 0.40 -0.74
N GLN A 216 18.66 0.39 -1.96
CA GLN A 216 18.33 -0.63 -2.96
C GLN A 216 19.41 -1.69 -2.98
N VAL A 217 19.02 -2.96 -3.01
CA VAL A 217 19.92 -4.13 -3.03
C VAL A 217 19.58 -4.99 -4.25
N ASP A 218 20.61 -5.41 -4.99
CA ASP A 218 20.47 -6.35 -6.10
C ASP A 218 20.79 -7.78 -5.63
N LEU A 219 19.78 -8.65 -5.70
CA LEU A 219 19.84 -10.04 -5.27
C LEU A 219 20.83 -10.89 -6.07
N ARG A 220 21.30 -10.41 -7.22
CA ARG A 220 22.30 -11.10 -8.04
C ARG A 220 23.72 -10.87 -7.54
N ASP A 221 23.96 -9.84 -6.73
CA ASP A 221 25.28 -9.55 -6.23
C ASP A 221 25.71 -10.56 -5.16
N LYS A 222 26.61 -11.46 -5.55
CA LYS A 222 27.15 -12.52 -4.69
C LYS A 222 28.21 -12.00 -3.70
N ALA A 223 28.68 -10.75 -3.84
CA ALA A 223 29.72 -10.16 -3.00
C ALA A 223 29.18 -9.53 -1.70
N GLY A 224 28.08 -10.07 -1.16
CA GLY A 224 27.54 -9.69 0.14
C GLY A 224 26.43 -8.64 0.11
N LEU A 225 25.53 -8.69 -0.90
CA LEU A 225 24.28 -7.92 -0.97
C LEU A 225 24.46 -6.45 -0.59
N GLN A 226 25.50 -5.83 -1.17
CA GLN A 226 25.78 -4.42 -0.95
C GLN A 226 24.70 -3.56 -1.60
N ALA A 227 24.48 -2.37 -1.04
CA ALA A 227 23.52 -1.43 -1.59
C ALA A 227 23.95 -0.97 -3.00
N SER A 228 23.16 -1.30 -4.03
CA SER A 228 23.33 -0.78 -5.38
C SER A 228 22.98 0.70 -5.46
N LEU A 229 22.08 1.14 -4.58
CA LEU A 229 21.73 2.55 -4.37
C LEU A 229 21.53 2.82 -2.89
N ARG A 230 21.89 4.02 -2.45
CA ARG A 230 21.73 4.49 -1.07
C ARG A 230 21.26 5.93 -1.04
N GLN A 231 20.28 6.19 -0.19
CA GLN A 231 19.94 7.53 0.27
C GLN A 231 19.99 7.52 1.81
N ASP A 232 21.13 7.95 2.37
CA ASP A 232 21.40 7.81 3.81
C ASP A 232 20.46 8.66 4.68
N VAL A 233 19.99 9.80 4.15
CA VAL A 233 19.09 10.73 4.84
C VAL A 233 17.98 11.13 3.88
N ALA A 234 16.87 10.40 3.94
CA ALA A 234 15.65 10.68 3.18
C ALA A 234 14.60 11.41 4.03
N HIS A 235 14.56 11.13 5.33
CA HIS A 235 13.68 11.75 6.31
C HIS A 235 14.49 12.37 7.46
N SER A 236 13.89 13.32 8.18
CA SER A 236 14.51 13.86 9.40
C SER A 236 14.38 12.91 10.60
N ASP A 237 13.52 11.91 10.49
CA ASP A 237 13.25 10.88 11.48
C ASP A 237 13.02 9.51 10.79
N LEU A 238 12.65 8.47 11.54
CA LEU A 238 12.45 7.10 11.04
C LEU A 238 11.48 7.01 9.86
N ILE A 239 11.88 6.33 8.78
CA ILE A 239 10.97 5.91 7.70
C ILE A 239 10.08 4.80 8.24
N MET A 240 8.78 4.96 8.07
CA MET A 240 7.78 4.00 8.54
C MET A 240 7.34 3.02 7.45
N ASP A 241 7.28 3.49 6.19
CA ASP A 241 6.88 2.69 5.05
C ASP A 241 7.40 3.28 3.74
N LEU A 242 7.44 2.43 2.71
CA LEU A 242 7.79 2.80 1.35
C LEU A 242 6.95 2.00 0.37
N ASP A 243 6.66 2.59 -0.78
CA ASP A 243 5.96 1.91 -1.86
C ASP A 243 6.49 2.34 -3.22
N TYR A 244 6.47 1.40 -4.16
CA TYR A 244 6.90 1.64 -5.53
C TYR A 244 5.76 2.19 -6.36
N ASN A 245 6.07 3.10 -7.29
CA ASN A 245 5.12 3.44 -8.33
C ASN A 245 4.97 2.22 -9.28
N PRO A 246 3.76 1.64 -9.39
CA PRO A 246 3.53 0.43 -10.18
C PRO A 246 3.62 0.68 -11.69
N ASN A 247 3.43 1.92 -12.14
CA ASN A 247 3.42 2.28 -13.56
C ASN A 247 4.76 2.90 -13.99
N LYS A 248 5.32 3.79 -13.15
CA LYS A 248 6.53 4.55 -13.47
C LYS A 248 7.79 3.90 -12.91
N LEU A 249 8.70 3.52 -13.80
CA LEU A 249 10.02 2.98 -13.45
C LEU A 249 10.80 3.89 -12.49
N ASN A 250 11.58 3.27 -11.60
CA ASN A 250 12.51 3.95 -10.71
C ASN A 250 11.88 5.04 -9.84
N THR A 251 10.57 4.98 -9.56
CA THR A 251 9.89 6.00 -8.75
C THR A 251 9.35 5.34 -7.48
N ILE A 252 9.65 5.92 -6.33
CA ILE A 252 9.16 5.44 -5.02
C ILE A 252 8.54 6.59 -4.22
N ALA A 253 7.64 6.26 -3.31
CA ALA A 253 7.18 7.13 -2.24
C ALA A 253 7.63 6.58 -0.89
N THR A 254 8.02 7.47 0.02
CA THR A 254 8.41 7.13 1.40
C THR A 254 7.64 8.00 2.37
N CYS A 255 7.31 7.44 3.53
CA CYS A 255 6.67 8.19 4.62
C CYS A 255 7.36 7.88 5.96
N GLY A 256 7.29 8.82 6.91
CA GLY A 256 8.05 8.72 8.15
C GLY A 256 7.41 9.35 9.38
N GLN A 257 8.15 9.28 10.49
CA GLN A 257 7.80 9.90 11.77
C GLN A 257 7.92 11.43 11.73
N ASP A 258 8.60 11.99 10.73
CA ASP A 258 8.64 13.42 10.47
C ASP A 258 7.36 13.98 9.83
N SER A 259 6.32 13.16 9.72
CA SER A 259 5.00 13.54 9.17
C SER A 259 5.06 14.00 7.70
N ALA A 260 6.12 13.62 6.98
CA ALA A 260 6.29 13.93 5.57
C ALA A 260 6.05 12.70 4.69
N LEU A 261 5.42 12.93 3.54
CA LEU A 261 5.34 12.02 2.40
C LEU A 261 6.25 12.57 1.31
N ARG A 262 7.28 11.80 0.92
CA ARG A 262 8.29 12.21 -0.08
C ARG A 262 8.33 11.27 -1.27
N PHE A 263 8.65 11.84 -2.43
CA PHE A 263 8.74 11.13 -3.70
C PHE A 263 10.15 11.20 -4.26
N TRP A 264 10.65 10.07 -4.77
CA TRP A 264 12.03 9.92 -5.20
C TRP A 264 12.11 9.27 -6.57
N ASP A 265 13.00 9.77 -7.42
CA ASP A 265 13.48 9.06 -8.62
C ASP A 265 14.79 8.37 -8.25
N LEU A 266 14.80 7.04 -8.26
CA LEU A 266 15.95 6.22 -7.90
C LEU A 266 17.15 6.48 -8.82
N ARG A 267 16.99 7.05 -10.01
CA ARG A 267 18.14 7.43 -10.85
C ARG A 267 18.84 8.70 -10.33
N LYS A 268 18.15 9.49 -9.50
CA LYS A 268 18.58 10.77 -8.90
C LYS A 268 18.05 10.88 -7.47
N ALA A 269 18.43 9.91 -6.63
CA ALA A 269 17.93 9.81 -5.27
C ALA A 269 18.46 10.91 -4.32
N ASP A 270 19.43 11.72 -4.78
CA ASP A 270 20.02 12.83 -4.03
C ASP A 270 19.03 13.96 -3.73
N ARG A 271 17.92 14.03 -4.48
CA ARG A 271 16.90 15.07 -4.33
C ARG A 271 15.49 14.51 -4.32
N CYS A 272 14.73 14.90 -3.30
CA CYS A 272 13.28 14.71 -3.23
C CYS A 272 12.58 15.48 -4.37
N GLN A 273 11.71 14.80 -5.13
CA GLN A 273 11.00 15.38 -6.27
C GLN A 273 9.76 16.17 -5.85
N LEU A 274 9.00 15.61 -4.90
CA LEU A 274 7.77 16.17 -4.37
C LEU A 274 7.69 15.81 -2.89
N GLU A 275 7.18 16.73 -2.08
CA GLU A 275 7.00 16.56 -0.66
C GLU A 275 5.63 17.09 -0.25
N PHE A 276 4.89 16.28 0.50
CA PHE A 276 3.74 16.72 1.27
C PHE A 276 4.07 16.63 2.74
N GLU A 277 4.01 17.76 3.44
CA GLU A 277 4.19 17.80 4.88
C GLU A 277 2.82 17.92 5.55
N GLU A 278 2.45 16.89 6.33
CA GLU A 278 1.26 16.94 7.16
C GLU A 278 1.70 17.34 8.57
N ASN A 279 1.37 18.56 9.01
CA ASN A 279 1.59 18.99 10.40
C ASN A 279 0.62 18.27 11.38
N SER A 280 0.67 16.94 11.42
CA SER A 280 -0.26 16.09 12.17
C SER A 280 0.51 15.16 13.11
N HIS A 281 1.02 14.03 12.59
CA HIS A 281 1.78 13.02 13.32
C HIS A 281 2.44 12.05 12.32
N TRP A 282 3.11 11.02 12.83
CA TRP A 282 3.73 9.93 12.07
C TRP A 282 2.80 9.35 11.01
N ILE A 283 3.31 9.28 9.78
CA ILE A 283 2.65 8.59 8.68
C ILE A 283 3.14 7.15 8.68
N ASN A 284 2.26 6.22 9.05
CA ASN A 284 2.61 4.82 9.31
C ASN A 284 2.68 3.97 8.03
N LYS A 285 1.86 4.28 7.02
CA LYS A 285 1.76 3.52 5.77
C LYS A 285 1.54 4.42 4.57
N VAL A 286 2.09 4.02 3.43
CA VAL A 286 1.89 4.64 2.12
C VAL A 286 1.57 3.57 1.09
N LYS A 287 0.54 3.81 0.25
CA LYS A 287 0.16 2.89 -0.83
C LYS A 287 -0.19 3.62 -2.12
N TYR A 288 0.54 3.32 -3.18
CA TYR A 288 0.16 3.71 -4.53
C TYR A 288 -1.09 2.95 -4.97
N ASN A 289 -1.91 3.64 -5.75
CA ASN A 289 -2.92 2.97 -6.53
C ASN A 289 -2.26 2.16 -7.66
N LYS A 290 -2.66 0.90 -7.81
CA LYS A 290 -2.07 -0.02 -8.81
C LYS A 290 -2.28 0.41 -10.25
N PHE A 291 -3.40 1.07 -10.54
CA PHE A 291 -3.79 1.40 -11.91
C PHE A 291 -3.59 2.89 -12.21
N HIS A 292 -3.96 3.76 -11.26
CA HIS A 292 -3.88 5.21 -11.39
C HIS A 292 -2.79 5.78 -10.49
N ASP A 293 -1.55 5.73 -10.95
CA ASP A 293 -0.37 6.16 -10.18
C ASP A 293 -0.32 7.65 -9.82
N GLN A 294 -1.33 8.43 -10.22
CA GLN A 294 -1.59 9.76 -9.66
C GLN A 294 -2.14 9.69 -8.22
N LEU A 295 -2.73 8.59 -7.80
CA LEU A 295 -3.42 8.45 -6.52
C LEU A 295 -2.59 7.67 -5.51
N LEU A 296 -2.55 8.19 -4.28
CA LEU A 296 -1.90 7.54 -3.14
C LEU A 296 -2.75 7.65 -1.88
N LEU A 297 -2.60 6.67 -1.01
CA LEU A 297 -3.17 6.68 0.34
C LEU A 297 -2.05 6.74 1.37
N THR A 298 -2.30 7.46 2.45
CA THR A 298 -1.51 7.32 3.67
C THR A 298 -2.38 7.09 4.88
N GLY A 299 -1.86 6.33 5.84
CA GLY A 299 -2.45 6.15 7.17
C GLY A 299 -1.60 6.85 8.22
N CYS A 300 -2.23 7.68 9.06
CA CYS A 300 -1.57 8.48 10.07
C CYS A 300 -1.90 8.02 11.49
N SER A 301 -0.93 8.15 12.39
CA SER A 301 -1.10 7.84 13.81
C SER A 301 -2.12 8.75 14.52
N SER A 302 -2.41 9.93 13.98
CA SER A 302 -3.43 10.85 14.50
C SER A 302 -4.82 10.59 13.92
N THR A 303 -5.16 9.32 13.65
CA THR A 303 -6.48 8.82 13.21
C THR A 303 -6.93 9.16 11.78
N PHE A 304 -6.09 9.79 10.95
CA PHE A 304 -6.47 10.14 9.57
C PHE A 304 -5.99 9.14 8.52
N ILE A 305 -6.85 8.86 7.55
CA ILE A 305 -6.48 8.38 6.22
C ILE A 305 -6.49 9.57 5.28
N SER A 306 -5.39 9.83 4.60
CA SER A 306 -5.27 10.91 3.62
C SER A 306 -5.20 10.34 2.20
N LEU A 307 -6.08 10.81 1.31
CA LEU A 307 -6.04 10.51 -0.12
C LEU A 307 -5.35 11.66 -0.85
N TYR A 308 -4.32 11.34 -1.62
CA TYR A 308 -3.50 12.30 -2.34
C TYR A 308 -3.63 12.13 -3.85
N ARG A 309 -3.45 13.26 -4.52
CA ARG A 309 -3.12 13.33 -5.93
C ARG A 309 -1.68 13.83 -6.05
N ALA A 310 -0.83 13.08 -6.73
CA ALA A 310 0.57 13.41 -7.02
C ALA A 310 0.83 13.26 -8.53
N SER A 311 0.19 14.10 -9.34
CA SER A 311 0.23 14.00 -10.80
C SER A 311 1.53 14.50 -11.42
N SER A 312 2.34 15.31 -10.75
CA SER A 312 3.64 15.74 -11.29
C SER A 312 4.67 14.60 -11.32
N VAL A 313 4.51 13.63 -10.42
CA VAL A 313 5.41 12.48 -10.25
C VAL A 313 4.84 11.19 -10.83
N SER A 314 3.63 11.20 -11.36
CA SER A 314 3.03 10.06 -12.07
C SER A 314 3.60 9.87 -13.49
N GLN A 315 3.25 8.77 -14.14
CA GLN A 315 3.53 8.49 -15.54
C GLN A 315 2.62 9.28 -16.47
N MET A 316 1.35 9.46 -16.09
CA MET A 316 0.38 10.29 -16.80
C MET A 316 0.02 11.51 -15.96
N PRO A 317 0.75 12.63 -16.13
CA PRO A 317 0.33 13.92 -15.58
C PRO A 317 -1.04 14.32 -16.13
N LEU A 318 -1.88 14.93 -15.29
CA LEU A 318 -3.14 15.53 -15.74
C LEU A 318 -2.88 16.50 -16.90
N SER A 319 -3.48 16.25 -18.07
CA SER A 319 -3.58 17.28 -19.10
C SER A 319 -4.46 18.41 -18.57
N HIS A 320 -4.03 19.66 -18.71
CA HIS A 320 -4.87 20.84 -18.44
C HIS A 320 -6.04 20.86 -19.43
N VAL A 321 -7.07 20.06 -19.17
CA VAL A 321 -8.38 20.20 -19.80
C VAL A 321 -9.28 20.81 -18.73
N PRO A 322 -9.59 22.12 -18.81
CA PRO A 322 -10.54 22.73 -17.90
C PRO A 322 -11.87 21.97 -18.01
N LEU A 323 -12.31 21.35 -16.92
CA LEU A 323 -13.63 20.68 -16.87
C LEU A 323 -14.80 21.61 -17.26
N ALA A 324 -14.58 22.93 -17.22
CA ALA A 324 -15.54 23.93 -17.70
C ALA A 324 -15.80 23.83 -19.22
N ASP A 325 -14.83 23.37 -20.01
CA ASP A 325 -14.93 23.30 -21.48
C ASP A 325 -15.66 22.06 -21.99
N LEU A 326 -15.78 21.01 -21.16
CA LEU A 326 -16.55 19.79 -21.47
C LEU A 326 -18.06 20.03 -21.48
N ASN A 327 -18.56 21.01 -20.72
CA ASN A 327 -19.97 21.40 -20.75
C ASN A 327 -20.34 22.28 -21.97
N SER A 328 -19.36 22.72 -22.77
CA SER A 328 -19.59 23.56 -23.97
C SER A 328 -19.22 22.87 -25.29
N SER A 329 -18.67 21.66 -25.27
CA SER A 329 -18.10 21.04 -26.47
C SER A 329 -18.82 19.77 -26.87
N SER A 330 -20.07 19.91 -27.35
CA SER A 330 -20.59 19.00 -28.37
C SER A 330 -19.89 19.28 -29.70
N THR A 331 -18.60 18.95 -29.82
CA THR A 331 -17.94 18.86 -31.12
C THR A 331 -16.79 17.86 -31.02
N PHE A 332 -17.07 16.63 -31.48
CA PHE A 332 -16.06 15.65 -31.83
C PHE A 332 -15.00 16.31 -32.72
N ILE A 333 -13.75 16.40 -32.27
CA ILE A 333 -12.63 16.62 -33.19
C ILE A 333 -12.34 15.27 -33.85
N MET A 334 -13.08 14.97 -34.92
CA MET A 334 -12.63 13.97 -35.89
C MET A 334 -11.36 14.53 -36.53
N THR A 335 -10.21 13.95 -36.20
CA THR A 335 -8.97 14.22 -36.93
C THR A 335 -9.10 13.59 -38.32
N THR A 336 -9.61 14.35 -39.28
CA THR A 336 -9.51 13.97 -40.69
C THR A 336 -8.12 14.35 -41.16
N MET A 337 -7.27 13.37 -41.48
CA MET A 337 -6.04 13.63 -42.23
C MET A 337 -6.43 14.18 -43.61
N THR A 338 -6.21 15.48 -43.82
CA THR A 338 -6.24 16.07 -45.16
C THR A 338 -4.79 16.27 -45.62
N ILE A 339 -4.49 15.64 -46.76
CA ILE A 339 -3.19 15.66 -47.42
C ILE A 339 -2.86 17.10 -47.83
N GLN A 340 -1.63 17.53 -47.54
CA GLN A 340 -1.07 18.83 -47.91
C GLN A 340 -1.06 19.02 -49.43
N ASP A 341 -1.63 20.13 -49.89
CA ASP A 341 -1.27 20.76 -51.15
C ASP A 341 -1.11 22.27 -50.94
N GLY A 342 0.12 22.74 -51.12
CA GLY A 342 0.44 24.04 -51.73
C GLY A 342 0.13 25.36 -50.99
N MET A 343 1.20 26.13 -50.81
CA MET A 343 1.26 27.60 -50.78
C MET A 343 0.89 28.29 -49.45
N GLY A 344 1.89 28.94 -48.85
CA GLY A 344 1.76 29.66 -47.58
C GLY A 344 1.11 31.05 -47.66
N LEU A 345 0.83 31.60 -46.48
CA LEU A 345 0.91 33.03 -46.13
C LEU A 345 0.63 33.19 -44.63
N GLU A 346 1.46 34.02 -43.98
CA GLU A 346 1.32 34.44 -42.59
C GLU A 346 -0.04 35.10 -42.32
N THR A 347 -0.56 34.96 -41.10
CA THR A 347 -1.52 35.92 -40.54
C THR A 347 -1.31 36.07 -39.03
N GLU A 348 -0.75 37.21 -38.63
CA GLU A 348 -0.91 37.75 -37.29
C GLU A 348 -2.39 37.98 -36.99
N ARG A 349 -2.85 37.56 -35.81
CA ARG A 349 -4.10 38.06 -35.23
C ARG A 349 -3.82 38.72 -33.89
N ILE A 350 -3.90 40.04 -33.93
CA ILE A 350 -3.97 40.99 -32.83
C ILE A 350 -5.15 40.61 -31.92
N LEU A 351 -4.88 40.42 -30.62
CA LEU A 351 -5.90 40.41 -29.58
C LEU A 351 -5.62 41.57 -28.62
N THR A 352 -6.48 42.58 -28.70
CA THR A 352 -6.61 43.68 -27.73
C THR A 352 -7.37 43.19 -26.51
N THR A 353 -6.84 43.35 -25.30
CA THR A 353 -7.64 43.27 -24.07
C THR A 353 -7.34 44.46 -23.14
N ASN A 354 -8.41 45.18 -22.81
CA ASN A 354 -8.48 46.37 -21.97
C ASN A 354 -7.87 46.19 -20.57
N ARG A 355 -7.25 47.27 -20.07
CA ARG A 355 -7.02 47.50 -18.64
C ARG A 355 -8.26 48.11 -17.98
N GLY A 356 -8.63 47.54 -16.83
CA GLY A 356 -9.59 48.01 -15.82
C GLY A 356 -9.97 46.76 -15.01
N GLY A 357 -9.64 46.57 -13.74
CA GLY A 357 -9.74 47.45 -12.58
C GLY A 357 -10.50 46.64 -11.52
N ASP A 358 -9.79 46.20 -10.48
CA ASP A 358 -10.17 45.48 -9.25
C ASP A 358 -11.64 45.07 -8.99
N HIS A 359 -11.86 43.77 -8.76
CA HIS A 359 -12.28 43.25 -7.45
C HIS A 359 -12.24 41.69 -7.37
N ASN A 360 -11.35 41.22 -6.49
CA ASN A 360 -11.28 39.97 -5.70
C ASN A 360 -12.25 38.78 -5.92
N GLN A 361 -11.61 37.61 -5.85
CA GLN A 361 -12.11 36.24 -5.60
C GLN A 361 -12.62 35.45 -6.82
N ALA A 362 -11.69 34.88 -7.59
CA ALA A 362 -11.93 33.71 -8.43
C ALA A 362 -10.69 32.81 -8.52
N SER A 363 -10.96 31.50 -8.52
CA SER A 363 -10.08 30.31 -8.65
C SER A 363 -8.99 30.08 -7.59
N THR A 364 -9.31 29.27 -6.59
CA THR A 364 -8.34 28.28 -6.10
C THR A 364 -7.93 27.41 -7.29
N ASP A 365 -6.72 27.64 -7.82
CA ASP A 365 -6.11 26.78 -8.84
C ASP A 365 -6.23 25.31 -8.39
N ASP A 366 -6.75 24.46 -9.28
CA ASP A 366 -6.79 23.02 -9.06
C ASP A 366 -5.37 22.48 -9.19
N ALA A 367 -4.57 22.64 -8.13
CA ALA A 367 -3.19 22.21 -8.11
C ALA A 367 -3.07 20.74 -8.57
N GLN A 368 -2.10 20.50 -9.44
CA GLN A 368 -1.80 19.18 -10.00
C GLN A 368 -1.50 18.16 -8.89
N ASP A 369 -0.90 18.64 -7.80
CA ASP A 369 -0.53 17.87 -6.62
C ASP A 369 -1.25 18.44 -5.39
N LYS A 370 -2.00 17.60 -4.68
CA LYS A 370 -2.72 18.02 -3.47
C LYS A 370 -3.23 16.84 -2.65
N VAL A 371 -3.54 17.12 -1.39
CA VAL A 371 -4.44 16.26 -0.59
C VAL A 371 -5.86 16.45 -1.13
N ILE A 372 -6.46 15.36 -1.62
CA ILE A 372 -7.84 15.36 -2.13
C ILE A 372 -8.82 15.42 -0.96
N GLN A 373 -8.68 14.50 -0.02
CA GLN A 373 -9.60 14.34 1.11
C GLN A 373 -8.92 13.62 2.27
N ARG A 374 -9.38 13.93 3.49
CA ARG A 374 -9.02 13.20 4.71
C ARG A 374 -10.24 12.52 5.31
N TYR A 375 -10.04 11.33 5.85
CA TYR A 375 -11.06 10.52 6.52
C TYR A 375 -10.58 10.24 7.94
N GLU A 376 -11.39 10.59 8.92
CA GLU A 376 -11.07 10.43 10.35
C GLU A 376 -11.65 9.10 10.85
N LEU A 377 -10.80 8.30 11.51
CA LEU A 377 -11.17 7.08 12.21
C LEU A 377 -11.19 7.33 13.72
N GLU A 378 -11.69 6.36 14.47
CA GLU A 378 -11.79 6.45 15.94
C GLU A 378 -10.44 6.35 16.66
N ASP A 379 -9.45 5.72 16.03
CA ASP A 379 -8.13 5.47 16.62
C ASP A 379 -7.03 5.50 15.53
N SER A 380 -5.77 5.40 15.95
CA SER A 380 -4.56 5.45 15.12
C SER A 380 -4.63 4.46 13.95
N VAL A 381 -4.49 4.98 12.73
CA VAL A 381 -4.55 4.17 11.51
C VAL A 381 -3.27 3.34 11.40
N GLN A 382 -3.42 2.02 11.40
CA GLN A 382 -2.30 1.09 11.31
C GLN A 382 -1.99 0.73 9.86
N ILE A 383 -3.01 0.43 9.05
CA ILE A 383 -2.86 0.00 7.66
C ILE A 383 -3.90 0.68 6.77
N VAL A 384 -3.49 1.00 5.54
CA VAL A 384 -4.36 1.41 4.43
C VAL A 384 -4.06 0.51 3.24
N GLU A 385 -5.07 0.13 2.48
CA GLU A 385 -4.90 -0.75 1.32
C GLU A 385 -5.95 -0.42 0.24
N TRP A 386 -5.55 -0.50 -1.02
CA TRP A 386 -6.48 -0.42 -2.15
C TRP A 386 -7.19 -1.76 -2.35
N SER A 387 -8.42 -1.72 -2.86
CA SER A 387 -9.08 -2.94 -3.32
C SER A 387 -8.33 -3.52 -4.53
N ALA A 388 -8.27 -4.85 -4.61
CA ALA A 388 -7.72 -5.54 -5.77
C ALA A 388 -8.70 -5.56 -6.97
N ALA A 389 -10.01 -5.46 -6.70
CA ALA A 389 -11.06 -5.57 -7.70
C ALA A 389 -11.45 -4.23 -8.36
N ASP A 390 -11.43 -3.12 -7.62
CA ASP A 390 -11.70 -1.79 -8.19
C ASP A 390 -10.63 -0.76 -7.72
N PRO A 391 -9.91 -0.09 -8.66
CA PRO A 391 -8.95 0.97 -8.33
C PRO A 391 -9.55 2.19 -7.62
N TRP A 392 -10.87 2.35 -7.58
CA TRP A 392 -11.53 3.49 -6.95
C TRP A 392 -11.97 3.20 -5.52
N ILE A 393 -11.75 1.98 -5.02
CA ILE A 393 -12.11 1.58 -3.66
C ILE A 393 -10.87 1.36 -2.83
N PHE A 394 -10.91 1.87 -1.60
CA PHE A 394 -9.85 1.68 -0.64
C PHE A 394 -10.41 1.44 0.76
N ALA A 395 -9.55 0.85 1.60
CA ALA A 395 -9.87 0.58 2.97
C ALA A 395 -8.72 1.00 3.90
N GLY A 396 -9.03 1.14 5.17
CA GLY A 396 -8.04 1.26 6.23
C GLY A 396 -8.54 0.64 7.51
N VAL A 397 -7.61 0.35 8.41
CA VAL A 397 -7.93 -0.14 9.74
C VAL A 397 -7.20 0.66 10.81
N SER A 398 -7.95 1.01 11.85
CA SER A 398 -7.44 1.62 13.07
C SER A 398 -7.04 0.56 14.11
N TYR A 399 -6.19 0.95 15.06
CA TYR A 399 -5.63 0.06 16.07
C TYR A 399 -6.72 -0.66 16.91
N ASN A 400 -7.81 0.02 17.23
CA ASN A 400 -8.98 -0.53 17.93
C ASN A 400 -9.77 -1.59 17.12
N GLY A 401 -9.36 -1.91 15.89
CA GLY A 401 -9.99 -2.93 15.06
C GLY A 401 -11.15 -2.44 14.21
N THR A 402 -11.33 -1.12 14.06
CA THR A 402 -12.34 -0.56 13.14
C THR A 402 -11.79 -0.54 11.71
N PHE A 403 -12.35 -1.40 10.88
CA PHE A 403 -12.17 -1.41 9.42
C PHE A 403 -13.12 -0.41 8.77
N PHE A 404 -12.55 0.45 7.93
CA PHE A 404 -13.23 1.50 7.19
C PHE A 404 -13.02 1.27 5.69
N LEU A 405 -14.08 1.42 4.89
CA LEU A 405 -14.00 1.36 3.44
C LEU A 405 -14.62 2.61 2.81
N ASN A 406 -14.01 3.13 1.75
CA ASN A 406 -14.55 4.24 1.01
C ASN A 406 -14.13 4.24 -0.46
N HIS A 407 -14.77 5.15 -1.20
CA HIS A 407 -14.57 5.35 -2.62
C HIS A 407 -13.80 6.65 -2.87
N VAL A 408 -12.98 6.66 -3.90
CA VAL A 408 -12.38 7.86 -4.45
C VAL A 408 -13.50 8.79 -4.91
N PRO A 409 -13.50 10.08 -4.53
CA PRO A 409 -14.56 11.02 -4.90
C PRO A 409 -14.80 11.04 -6.42
N SER A 410 -16.05 10.99 -6.87
CA SER A 410 -16.36 10.88 -8.31
C SER A 410 -15.77 12.02 -9.14
N LYS A 411 -15.70 13.25 -8.58
CA LYS A 411 -15.06 14.40 -9.24
C LYS A 411 -13.57 14.14 -9.54
N GLU A 412 -12.90 13.39 -8.69
CA GLU A 412 -11.50 13.00 -8.87
C GLU A 412 -11.37 11.92 -9.94
N LYS A 413 -12.21 10.88 -9.83
CA LYS A 413 -12.31 9.80 -10.83
C LYS A 413 -12.50 10.34 -12.24
N TYR A 414 -13.46 11.26 -12.45
CA TYR A 414 -13.70 11.85 -13.77
C TYR A 414 -12.52 12.68 -14.29
N LYS A 415 -11.72 13.32 -13.43
CA LYS A 415 -10.55 14.08 -13.87
C LYS A 415 -9.39 13.22 -14.33
N ILE A 416 -9.29 11.99 -13.82
CA ILE A 416 -8.24 11.05 -14.19
C ILE A 416 -8.63 10.30 -15.47
N LEU A 417 -9.93 10.06 -15.68
CA LEU A 417 -10.44 9.31 -16.82
C LEU A 417 -10.70 10.14 -18.09
N LEU A 418 -10.90 11.46 -17.96
CA LEU A 418 -11.13 12.41 -19.05
C LEU A 418 -9.88 13.24 -19.29
#